data_AF-A0A849T8R9-F1
#
_entry.id   AF-A0A849T8R9-F1
#
_cell.length_a   1.000
_cell.length_b   1.000
_cell.length_c   1.000
_cell.angle_alpha   90.00
_cell.angle_beta   90.00
_cell.angle_gamma   90.00
#
_symmetry.space_group_name_H-M   'P 1'
#
loop_
_entity.id
_entity.type
_entity.pdbx_description
1 polymer ?
#
loop_
_entity_poly.entity_id
_entity_poly.type
_entity_poly.pdbx_seq_one_letter_code
_entity_poly.pdbx_strand_id
1 'polypeptide(L)' 'MKPDDWLERLQSLAVRFSHLGVGADLAALSIIDAWGVYLFLSRLADG' A
#
# COMPACT_ATOMS: atom_id res chain seq x y z
N MET A 1 0.53 -16.76 -1.39
CA MET A 1 0.91 -15.36 -1.15
C MET A 1 1.43 -15.31 0.27
N LYS A 2 2.73 -15.10 0.44
CA LYS A 2 3.31 -14.90 1.77
C LYS A 2 2.83 -13.54 2.30
N PRO A 3 2.71 -13.35 3.62
CA PRO A 3 2.40 -12.05 4.21
C PRO A 3 3.36 -10.94 3.76
N ASP A 4 4.58 -11.30 3.37
CA ASP A 4 5.59 -10.34 2.91
C ASP A 4 5.34 -9.85 1.46
N ASP A 5 4.73 -10.68 0.61
CA ASP A 5 4.54 -10.37 -0.83
C ASP A 5 3.66 -9.13 -1.04
N TRP A 6 2.64 -8.93 -0.19
CA TRP A 6 1.73 -7.80 -0.33
C TRP A 6 2.29 -6.51 0.29
N LEU A 7 3.13 -6.61 1.32
CA LEU A 7 3.79 -5.44 1.93
C LEU A 7 4.83 -4.84 0.98
N GLU A 8 5.63 -5.67 0.31
CA GLU A 8 6.54 -5.21 -0.75
C GLU A 8 5.78 -4.56 -1.91
N ARG A 9 4.66 -5.18 -2.32
CA ARG A 9 3.78 -4.61 -3.33
C ARG A 9 3.13 -3.31 -2.87
N LEU A 10 2.73 -3.20 -1.61
CA LEU A 10 2.20 -1.98 -1.00
C LEU A 10 3.23 -0.84 -1.08
N GLN A 11 4.49 -1.09 -0.71
CA GLN A 11 5.56 -0.10 -0.81
C GLN A 11 5.75 0.37 -2.26
N SER A 12 5.76 -0.57 -3.21
CA SER A 12 5.87 -0.26 -4.64
C SER A 12 4.69 0.59 -5.14
N LEU A 13 3.47 0.25 -4.73
CA LEU A 13 2.26 1.00 -5.05
C LEU A 13 2.26 2.39 -4.42
N ALA A 14 2.71 2.52 -3.17
CA ALA A 14 2.77 3.81 -2.49
C ALA A 14 3.79 4.76 -3.13
N VAL A 15 4.91 4.24 -3.65
CA VAL A 15 5.85 5.02 -4.47
C VAL A 15 5.18 5.46 -5.78
N ARG A 16 4.50 4.55 -6.47
CA ARG A 16 3.76 4.84 -7.72
C ARG A 16 2.68 5.90 -7.53
N PHE A 17 2.00 5.88 -6.39
CA PHE A 17 0.93 6.81 -6.01
C PHE A 17 1.39 7.85 -4.97
N SER A 18 2.67 8.23 -5.00
CA SER A 18 3.26 9.20 -4.05
C SER A 18 2.55 10.55 -4.02
N HIS A 19 1.94 10.96 -5.13
CA HIS A 19 1.12 12.18 -5.23
C HIS A 19 -0.14 12.16 -4.34
N LEU A 20 -0.58 10.98 -3.86
CA LEU A 20 -1.69 10.86 -2.92
C LEU A 20 -1.27 11.12 -1.46
N GLY A 21 0.02 11.28 -1.17
CA GLY A 21 0.53 11.51 0.18
C GLY A 21 0.54 10.26 1.08
N VAL A 22 0.21 9.09 0.54
CA VAL A 22 0.08 7.82 1.30
C VAL A 22 1.43 7.24 1.76
N GLY A 23 2.55 7.72 1.21
CA GLY A 23 3.90 7.24 1.56
C GLY A 23 4.43 7.76 2.90
N ALA A 24 3.89 8.88 3.41
CA ALA A 24 4.22 9.35 4.75
C ALA A 24 3.51 8.42 5.75
N ASP A 25 4.27 7.70 6.57
CA ASP A 25 3.79 6.92 7.71
C ASP A 25 3.13 5.56 7.43
N LEU A 26 3.42 4.90 6.30
CA LEU A 26 3.06 3.48 6.09
C LEU A 26 3.50 2.56 7.24
N ALA A 27 4.66 2.85 7.85
CA ALA A 27 5.19 2.09 8.98
C ALA A 27 4.45 2.35 10.30
N ALA A 28 3.67 3.44 10.40
CA ALA A 28 2.85 3.75 11.57
C ALA A 28 1.45 3.14 11.47
N LEU A 29 1.06 2.62 10.31
CA LEU A 29 -0.23 1.97 10.11
C LEU A 29 -0.30 0.66 10.88
N SER A 30 -1.49 0.37 11.42
CA SER A 30 -1.78 -1.00 11.85
C SER A 30 -1.77 -1.92 10.63
N ILE A 31 -1.61 -3.23 10.86
CA ILE A 31 -1.65 -4.22 9.77
C ILE A 31 -2.98 -4.17 8.99
N ILE A 32 -4.08 -3.81 9.67
CA ILE A 32 -5.42 -3.70 9.08
C ILE A 32 -5.50 -2.45 8.19
N ASP A 33 -4.97 -1.32 8.67
CA ASP A 33 -4.95 -0.07 7.89
C ASP A 33 -4.04 -0.22 6.65
N ALA A 34 -2.87 -0.83 6.82
CA ALA A 34 -1.96 -1.12 5.72
C ALA A 34 -2.62 -2.04 4.67
N TRP A 35 -3.41 -3.03 5.09
CA TRP A 35 -4.17 -3.87 4.18
C TRP A 35 -5.26 -3.10 3.42
N GLY A 36 -5.97 -2.20 4.11
CA GLY A 36 -6.95 -1.31 3.47
C GLY A 36 -6.33 -0.42 2.40
N VAL A 37 -5.18 0.18 2.71
CA VAL A 37 -4.40 0.98 1.74
C VAL A 37 -3.93 0.12 0.57
N TYR A 38 -3.42 -1.09 0.84
CA TYR A 38 -3.01 -2.02 -0.21
C TYR A 38 -4.15 -2.33 -1.19
N LEU A 39 -5.36 -2.61 -0.68
CA LEU A 39 -6.53 -2.88 -1.53
C LEU A 39 -6.94 -1.64 -2.34
N PHE A 40 -6.93 -0.46 -1.72
CA PHE A 40 -7.25 0.79 -2.39
C PHE A 40 -6.26 1.07 -3.54
N LEU A 41 -4.96 1.02 -3.27
CA LEU A 41 -3.93 1.28 -4.28
C LEU A 41 -3.87 0.19 -5.36
N SER A 42 -4.17 -1.06 -5.01
CA SER A 42 -4.26 -2.15 -5.98
C SER A 42 -5.40 -1.93 -6.97
N ARG A 43 -6.60 -1.56 -6.48
CA ARG A 43 -7.73 -1.22 -7.35
C ARG A 43 -7.42 -0.03 -8.25
N LEU A 44 -6.74 0.98 -7.71
CA LEU A 44 -6.32 2.16 -8.48
C LEU A 44 -5.28 1.80 -9.56
N ALA A 45 -4.44 0.80 -9.32
CA ALA A 45 -3.48 0.31 -10.30
C ALA A 45 -4.11 -0.53 -11.41
N ASP A 46 -5.20 -1.24 -11.11
CA ASP A 46 -5.90 -2.12 -12.05
C ASP A 46 -6.88 -1.36 -12.97
N GLY A 47 -7.34 -0.17 -12.58
CA GLY A 47 -8.18 0.73 -13.41
C GLY A 47 -9.68 0.46 -13.31
#